data_AF-A0A416A0M6-F1
#
_entry.id   AF-A0A416A0M6-F1
#
_cell.length_a   1.000
_cell.length_b   1.000
_cell.length_c   1.000
_cell.angle_alpha   90.00
_cell.angle_beta   90.00
_cell.angle_gamma   90.00
#
_symmetry.space_group_name_H-M   'P 1'
#
loop_
_entity.id
_entity.type
_entity.pdbx_description
1 polymer ?
#
loop_
_entity_poly.entity_id
_entity_poly.type
_entity_poly.pdbx_seq_one_letter_code
_entity_poly.pdbx_strand_id
1 'polypeptide(L)'
;MGLLKKLHLVEEIPGEPVDDYVPADEYEDIPVETDGVQAESFVQDVYEKNDLSDQTRSIFKVEELINSFPKEMPAVTKKASVLATLGVFALTLDEVEEDAKKRCDVLDAAFTAIKNEKEAEIAENETAIEARKQEIEELENKNAALKGEISAANNQTSAEIARIDALWKFVGGNE
;
A
#
# COMPACT_ATOMS: atom_id res chain seq x y z
N MET A 1 -9.64 -25.30 22.91
CA MET A 1 -8.63 -26.04 22.13
C MET A 1 -9.02 -27.51 22.09
N GLY A 2 -9.23 -28.06 20.90
CA GLY A 2 -9.91 -29.34 20.69
C GLY A 2 -9.09 -30.57 21.10
N LEU A 3 -9.81 -31.63 21.50
CA LEU A 3 -9.33 -32.94 21.97
C LEU A 3 -8.34 -33.64 21.01
N LEU A 4 -8.25 -33.21 19.75
CA LEU A 4 -7.42 -33.83 18.71
C LEU A 4 -5.92 -33.52 18.84
N LYS A 5 -5.52 -32.40 19.47
CA LYS A 5 -4.10 -32.07 19.69
C LYS A 5 -3.40 -32.99 20.70
N LYS A 6 -4.15 -33.71 21.54
CA LYS A 6 -3.61 -34.55 22.63
C LYS A 6 -3.20 -35.96 22.19
N LEU A 7 -3.52 -36.36 20.97
CA LEU A 7 -3.33 -37.74 20.49
C LEU A 7 -2.18 -37.93 19.48
N HIS A 8 -1.34 -36.91 19.23
CA HIS A 8 -0.20 -37.00 18.27
C HIS A 8 -0.58 -37.50 16.86
N LEU A 9 -1.85 -37.38 16.48
CA LEU A 9 -2.42 -37.85 15.20
C LEU A 9 -2.48 -36.77 14.12
N VAL A 10 -1.83 -35.63 14.34
CA VAL A 10 -1.71 -34.55 13.35
C VAL A 10 -0.22 -34.24 13.21
N GLU A 11 0.35 -34.62 12.08
CA GLU A 11 1.64 -34.11 11.63
C GLU A 11 1.39 -32.65 11.19
N GLU A 12 1.66 -31.69 12.07
CA GLU A 12 1.76 -30.28 11.68
C GLU A 12 3.02 -30.17 10.81
N ILE A 13 2.83 -29.90 9.51
CA ILE A 13 3.93 -29.46 8.63
C ILE A 13 4.54 -28.23 9.31
N PRO A 14 5.85 -28.20 9.61
CA PRO A 14 6.47 -27.00 10.13
C PRO A 14 6.31 -25.92 9.06
N GLY A 15 5.43 -24.95 9.31
CA GLY A 15 5.51 -23.67 8.63
C GLY A 15 6.80 -23.03 9.12
N GLU A 16 7.83 -23.07 8.30
CA GLU A 16 8.98 -22.18 8.50
C GLU A 16 8.43 -20.75 8.63
N PRO A 17 8.90 -19.95 9.59
CA PRO A 17 8.64 -18.53 9.55
C PRO A 17 9.16 -18.04 8.20
N VAL A 18 8.27 -17.53 7.35
CA VAL A 18 8.67 -16.81 6.15
C VAL A 18 9.37 -15.56 6.68
N ASP A 19 10.70 -15.58 6.62
CA ASP A 19 11.51 -14.40 6.79
C ASP A 19 11.18 -13.50 5.60
N ASP A 20 10.59 -12.32 5.83
CA ASP A 20 10.31 -11.30 4.80
C ASP A 20 11.63 -10.65 4.34
N TYR A 21 12.59 -11.49 3.95
CA TYR A 21 13.78 -11.08 3.25
C TYR A 21 13.63 -11.50 1.78
N VAL A 22 13.00 -10.63 1.01
CA VAL A 22 13.18 -10.64 -0.44
C VAL A 22 14.56 -10.01 -0.68
N PRO A 23 15.57 -10.78 -1.09
CA PRO A 23 16.83 -10.18 -1.51
C PRO A 23 16.52 -9.24 -2.68
N ALA A 24 17.17 -8.08 -2.68
CA ALA A 24 17.22 -7.21 -3.85
C ALA A 24 18.06 -7.90 -4.93
N ASP A 25 17.56 -9.00 -5.47
CA ASP A 25 18.07 -9.59 -6.67
C ASP A 25 17.75 -8.61 -7.80
N GLU A 26 18.69 -8.45 -8.71
CA GLU A 26 18.52 -7.69 -9.94
C GLU A 26 17.31 -8.27 -10.68
N TYR A 27 16.14 -7.66 -10.45
CA TYR A 27 14.95 -7.93 -11.24
C TYR A 27 15.33 -7.65 -12.68
N GLU A 28 15.33 -8.70 -13.52
CA GLU A 28 15.18 -8.47 -14.95
C GLU A 28 13.95 -7.58 -15.09
N ASP A 29 14.09 -6.49 -15.86
CA ASP A 29 13.04 -5.50 -16.05
C ASP A 29 11.94 -6.16 -16.89
N ILE A 30 11.10 -6.95 -16.21
CA ILE A 30 10.00 -7.69 -16.81
C ILE A 30 8.95 -6.66 -17.17
N PRO A 31 8.67 -6.45 -18.46
CA PRO A 31 7.62 -5.53 -18.86
C PRO A 31 6.29 -6.08 -18.37
N VAL A 32 5.67 -5.37 -17.42
CA VAL A 32 4.41 -5.74 -16.78
C VAL A 32 3.40 -4.62 -16.98
N GLU A 33 2.18 -4.98 -17.36
CA GLU A 33 1.07 -4.04 -17.48
C GLU A 33 0.38 -3.90 -16.12
N THR A 34 0.30 -2.67 -15.62
CA THR A 34 -0.27 -2.33 -14.31
C THR A 34 -1.42 -1.33 -14.39
N ASP A 35 -1.73 -0.80 -15.59
CA ASP A 35 -2.81 0.17 -15.75
C ASP A 35 -4.17 -0.43 -15.38
N GLY A 36 -4.85 0.24 -14.45
CA GLY A 36 -6.15 -0.15 -13.93
C GLY A 36 -6.14 -1.33 -12.96
N VAL A 37 -4.97 -1.79 -12.49
CA VAL A 37 -4.89 -2.79 -11.40
C VAL A 37 -5.39 -2.17 -10.09
N GLN A 38 -6.38 -2.81 -9.47
CA GLN A 38 -6.94 -2.38 -8.19
C GLN A 38 -6.39 -3.21 -7.04
N ALA A 39 -6.29 -2.62 -5.84
CA ALA A 39 -5.73 -3.30 -4.68
C ALA A 39 -6.57 -4.52 -4.26
N GLU A 40 -7.90 -4.41 -4.34
CA GLU A 40 -8.85 -5.44 -3.92
C GLU A 40 -8.90 -6.64 -4.88
N SER A 41 -8.56 -6.44 -6.15
CA SER A 41 -8.53 -7.46 -7.22
C SER A 41 -7.13 -7.68 -7.79
N PHE A 42 -6.08 -7.28 -7.07
CA PHE A 42 -4.70 -7.17 -7.57
C PHE A 42 -4.25 -8.39 -8.39
N VAL A 43 -4.31 -9.60 -7.81
CA VAL A 43 -3.84 -10.82 -8.49
C VAL A 43 -4.65 -11.11 -9.76
N GLN A 44 -5.97 -10.90 -9.70
CA GLN A 44 -6.85 -11.13 -10.82
C GLN A 44 -6.56 -10.11 -11.94
N ASP A 45 -6.49 -8.83 -11.61
CA ASP A 45 -6.24 -7.76 -12.58
C ASP A 45 -4.87 -7.93 -13.23
N VAL A 46 -3.83 -8.25 -12.45
CA VAL A 46 -2.49 -8.54 -12.96
C VAL A 46 -2.53 -9.72 -13.93
N TYR A 47 -3.26 -10.80 -13.61
CA TYR A 47 -3.39 -11.92 -14.53
C TYR A 47 -4.14 -11.57 -15.81
N GLU A 48 -5.21 -10.78 -15.74
CA GLU A 48 -5.97 -10.30 -16.89
C GLU A 48 -5.14 -9.39 -17.80
N LYS A 49 -4.30 -8.55 -17.21
CA LYS A 49 -3.47 -7.59 -17.95
C LYS A 49 -2.22 -8.19 -18.58
N ASN A 50 -1.75 -9.33 -18.05
CA ASN A 50 -0.47 -9.94 -18.43
C ASN A 50 -0.62 -11.32 -19.08
N ASP A 51 -1.79 -11.59 -19.68
CA ASP A 51 -2.10 -12.84 -20.40
C ASP A 51 -1.90 -14.11 -19.55
N LEU A 52 -2.30 -14.06 -18.27
CA LEU A 52 -2.19 -15.16 -17.31
C LEU A 52 -3.56 -15.64 -16.77
N SER A 53 -4.67 -15.11 -17.29
CA SER A 53 -6.02 -15.54 -16.89
C SER A 53 -6.33 -16.99 -17.24
N ASP A 54 -5.73 -17.54 -18.30
CA ASP A 54 -5.92 -18.94 -18.65
C ASP A 54 -5.19 -19.84 -17.64
N GLN A 55 -5.97 -20.67 -16.93
CA GLN A 55 -5.47 -21.63 -15.96
C GLN A 55 -5.53 -23.08 -16.48
N THR A 56 -5.96 -23.30 -17.73
CA THR A 56 -6.14 -24.65 -18.27
C THR A 56 -4.82 -25.39 -18.48
N ARG A 57 -3.74 -24.65 -18.76
CA ARG A 57 -2.36 -25.11 -18.94
C ARG A 57 -1.39 -24.49 -17.94
N SER A 58 -1.82 -24.33 -16.69
CA SER A 58 -1.04 -23.64 -15.65
C SER A 58 -0.66 -24.56 -14.48
N ILE A 59 0.16 -24.03 -13.56
CA ILE A 59 0.48 -24.64 -12.27
C ILE A 59 -0.76 -25.01 -11.45
N PHE A 60 -1.89 -24.31 -11.63
CA PHE A 60 -3.13 -24.61 -10.92
C PHE A 60 -3.75 -25.96 -11.32
N LYS A 61 -3.34 -26.55 -12.46
CA LYS A 61 -3.68 -27.94 -12.78
C LYS A 61 -3.13 -28.92 -11.74
N VAL A 62 -1.95 -28.64 -11.17
CA VAL A 62 -1.38 -29.45 -10.07
C VAL A 62 -2.26 -29.38 -8.83
N GLU A 63 -2.76 -28.18 -8.49
CA GLU A 63 -3.69 -28.01 -7.38
C GLU A 63 -5.00 -28.78 -7.60
N GLU A 64 -5.59 -28.69 -8.78
CA GLU A 64 -6.81 -29.44 -9.16
C GLU A 64 -6.60 -30.96 -8.97
N LEU A 65 -5.46 -31.47 -9.45
CA LEU A 65 -5.11 -32.89 -9.32
C LEU A 65 -4.94 -33.30 -7.85
N ILE A 66 -4.21 -32.52 -7.05
CA ILE A 66 -4.02 -32.77 -5.62
C ILE A 66 -5.38 -32.83 -4.91
N ASN A 67 -6.29 -31.92 -5.24
CA ASN A 67 -7.62 -31.83 -4.64
C ASN A 67 -8.55 -32.97 -5.08
N SER A 68 -8.29 -33.59 -6.24
CA SER A 68 -9.05 -34.75 -6.71
C SER A 68 -8.68 -36.07 -6.02
N PHE A 69 -7.50 -36.14 -5.38
CA PHE A 69 -7.02 -37.35 -4.73
C PHE A 69 -7.55 -37.53 -3.30
N PRO A 70 -7.65 -38.78 -2.80
CA PRO A 70 -7.98 -39.04 -1.41
C PRO A 70 -7.08 -38.27 -0.44
N LYS A 71 -7.67 -37.63 0.57
CA LYS A 71 -6.93 -36.82 1.57
C LYS A 71 -5.84 -37.64 2.26
N GLU A 72 -6.15 -38.90 2.60
CA GLU A 72 -5.27 -39.86 3.28
C GLU A 72 -4.15 -40.43 2.39
N MET A 73 -4.07 -40.05 1.11
CA MET A 73 -3.03 -40.57 0.22
C MET A 73 -1.65 -40.06 0.65
N PRO A 74 -0.63 -40.94 0.82
CA PRO A 74 0.73 -40.54 1.19
C PRO A 74 1.32 -39.54 0.19
N ALA A 75 2.07 -38.54 0.68
CA ALA A 75 2.61 -37.45 -0.14
C ALA A 75 3.46 -37.92 -1.33
N VAL A 76 4.31 -38.94 -1.14
CA VAL A 76 5.14 -39.51 -2.21
C VAL A 76 4.28 -40.13 -3.31
N THR A 77 3.26 -40.91 -2.92
CA THR A 77 2.31 -41.53 -3.86
C THR A 77 1.48 -40.46 -4.57
N LYS A 78 1.08 -39.40 -3.85
CA LYS A 78 0.33 -38.27 -4.39
C LYS A 78 1.14 -37.52 -5.45
N LYS A 79 2.41 -37.20 -5.15
CA LYS A 79 3.34 -36.56 -6.10
C LYS A 79 3.54 -37.42 -7.35
N ALA A 80 3.82 -38.71 -7.20
CA ALA A 80 3.98 -39.62 -8.34
C ALA A 80 2.69 -39.69 -9.19
N SER A 81 1.52 -39.69 -8.55
CA SER A 81 0.23 -39.69 -9.23
C SER A 81 -0.05 -38.39 -9.98
N VAL A 82 0.28 -37.22 -9.40
CA VAL A 82 0.21 -35.93 -10.09
C VAL A 82 1.05 -35.97 -11.36
N LEU A 83 2.34 -36.33 -11.24
CA LEU A 83 3.27 -36.33 -12.38
C LEU A 83 2.82 -37.28 -13.49
N ALA A 84 2.33 -38.48 -13.15
CA ALA A 84 1.78 -39.41 -14.12
C ALA A 84 0.51 -38.88 -14.81
N THR A 85 -0.31 -38.13 -14.08
CA THR A 85 -1.58 -37.60 -14.60
C THR A 85 -1.40 -36.34 -15.45
N LEU A 86 -0.40 -35.50 -15.18
CA LEU A 86 -0.08 -34.32 -16.01
C LEU A 86 0.13 -34.70 -17.49
N GLY A 87 0.79 -35.83 -17.74
CA GLY A 87 0.97 -36.35 -19.11
C GLY A 87 -0.34 -36.67 -19.83
N VAL A 88 -1.41 -37.05 -19.11
CA VAL A 88 -2.75 -37.26 -19.69
C VAL A 88 -3.35 -35.95 -20.20
N PHE A 89 -3.03 -34.83 -19.55
CA PHE A 89 -3.43 -33.49 -19.97
C PHE A 89 -2.48 -32.86 -21.01
N ALA A 90 -1.53 -33.63 -21.54
CA ALA A 90 -0.47 -33.12 -22.42
C ALA A 90 0.25 -31.90 -21.82
N LEU A 91 0.54 -31.98 -20.52
CA LEU A 91 1.36 -31.01 -19.77
C LEU A 91 2.61 -31.70 -19.27
N THR A 92 3.75 -31.06 -19.51
CA THR A 92 5.05 -31.47 -18.98
C THR A 92 5.33 -30.78 -17.64
N LEU A 93 6.29 -31.33 -16.88
CA LEU A 93 6.73 -30.69 -15.65
C LEU A 93 7.39 -29.33 -15.95
N ASP A 94 8.19 -29.26 -17.02
CA ASP A 94 8.89 -28.04 -17.44
C ASP A 94 7.90 -26.90 -17.78
N GLU A 95 6.81 -27.19 -18.51
CA GLU A 95 5.76 -26.19 -18.80
C GLU A 95 5.05 -25.69 -17.52
N VAL A 96 4.87 -26.58 -16.54
CA VAL A 96 4.27 -26.23 -15.25
C VAL A 96 5.22 -25.37 -14.42
N GLU A 97 6.51 -25.68 -14.44
CA GLU A 97 7.55 -24.90 -13.77
C GLU A 97 7.72 -23.52 -14.40
N GLU A 98 7.69 -23.43 -15.73
CA GLU A 98 7.76 -22.18 -16.48
C GLU A 98 6.55 -21.27 -16.18
N ASP A 99 5.32 -21.81 -16.19
CA ASP A 99 4.12 -21.05 -15.82
C ASP A 99 4.17 -20.58 -14.35
N ALA A 100 4.62 -21.44 -13.43
CA ALA A 100 4.77 -21.08 -12.03
C ALA A 100 5.75 -19.91 -11.85
N LYS A 101 6.93 -20.02 -12.48
CA LYS A 101 7.95 -18.96 -12.46
C LYS A 101 7.41 -17.68 -13.08
N LYS A 102 6.80 -17.74 -14.27
CA LYS A 102 6.22 -16.58 -14.95
C LYS A 102 5.19 -15.86 -14.07
N ARG A 103 4.29 -16.60 -13.40
CA ARG A 103 3.28 -15.99 -12.52
C ARG A 103 3.91 -15.30 -11.32
N CYS A 104 4.88 -15.92 -10.66
CA CYS A 104 5.61 -15.29 -9.55
C CYS A 104 6.34 -14.03 -10.00
N ASP A 105 7.10 -14.13 -11.08
CA ASP A 105 7.90 -13.04 -11.65
C ASP A 105 7.00 -11.84 -12.05
N VAL A 106 5.86 -12.10 -12.70
CA VAL A 106 4.89 -11.06 -13.09
C VAL A 106 4.21 -10.41 -11.88
N LEU A 107 3.82 -11.20 -10.86
CA LEU A 107 3.18 -10.66 -9.66
C LEU A 107 4.14 -9.76 -8.87
N ASP A 108 5.40 -10.17 -8.72
CA ASP A 108 6.41 -9.40 -8.00
C ASP A 108 6.81 -8.13 -8.75
N ALA A 109 6.96 -8.22 -10.08
CA ALA A 109 7.20 -7.06 -10.94
C ALA A 109 6.03 -6.06 -10.87
N ALA A 110 4.78 -6.52 -10.98
CA ALA A 110 3.60 -5.67 -10.89
C ALA A 110 3.52 -4.96 -9.53
N PHE A 111 3.77 -5.71 -8.45
CA PHE A 111 3.74 -5.16 -7.10
C PHE A 111 4.82 -4.10 -6.92
N THR A 112 6.05 -4.39 -7.36
CA THR A 112 7.17 -3.46 -7.28
C THR A 112 6.91 -2.19 -8.09
N ALA A 113 6.39 -2.31 -9.31
CA ALA A 113 6.05 -1.16 -10.14
C ALA A 113 5.02 -0.25 -9.48
N ILE A 114 3.90 -0.82 -9.01
CA ILE A 114 2.84 -0.05 -8.33
C ILE A 114 3.34 0.54 -7.01
N LYS A 115 4.10 -0.23 -6.22
CA LYS A 115 4.70 0.25 -4.97
C LYS A 115 5.57 1.47 -5.22
N ASN A 116 6.48 1.41 -6.20
CA ASN A 116 7.37 2.52 -6.51
C ASN A 116 6.62 3.77 -6.98
N GLU A 117 5.58 3.60 -7.81
CA GLU A 117 4.71 4.72 -8.21
C GLU A 117 4.04 5.37 -7.00
N LYS A 118 3.45 4.57 -6.11
CA LYS A 118 2.75 5.09 -4.91
C LYS A 118 3.70 5.70 -3.90
N GLU A 119 4.88 5.13 -3.70
CA GLU A 119 5.90 5.73 -2.83
C GLU A 119 6.41 7.07 -3.37
N ALA A 120 6.55 7.21 -4.69
CA ALA A 120 6.89 8.49 -5.30
C ALA A 120 5.78 9.54 -5.08
N GLU A 121 4.52 9.18 -5.31
CA GLU A 121 3.37 10.06 -5.06
C GLU A 121 3.27 10.47 -3.58
N ILE A 122 3.51 9.53 -2.66
CA ILE A 122 3.56 9.81 -1.21
C ILE A 122 4.66 10.83 -0.89
N ALA A 123 5.87 10.64 -1.41
CA ALA A 123 7.00 11.54 -1.15
C ALA A 123 6.75 12.97 -1.69
N GLU A 124 6.11 13.09 -2.86
CA GLU A 124 5.69 14.39 -3.41
C GLU A 124 4.65 15.07 -2.49
N ASN A 125 3.66 14.31 -2.03
CA ASN A 125 2.65 14.80 -1.10
C ASN A 125 3.25 15.25 0.23
N GLU A 126 4.19 14.50 0.80
CA GLU A 126 4.91 14.87 2.03
C GLU A 126 5.68 16.18 1.86
N THR A 127 6.38 16.34 0.74
CA THR A 127 7.08 17.59 0.41
C THR A 127 6.10 18.78 0.32
N ALA A 128 4.95 18.59 -0.32
CA ALA A 128 3.93 19.62 -0.44
C ALA A 128 3.25 19.96 0.91
N ILE A 129 3.14 18.99 1.82
CA ILE A 129 2.65 19.23 3.19
C ILE A 129 3.61 20.12 3.96
N GLU A 130 4.92 19.85 3.91
CA GLU A 130 5.92 20.65 4.60
C GLU A 130 5.97 22.10 4.08
N ALA A 131 5.88 22.30 2.77
CA ALA A 131 5.78 23.64 2.18
C ALA A 131 4.55 24.42 2.70
N ARG A 132 3.38 23.76 2.80
CA ARG A 132 2.17 24.39 3.32
C ARG A 132 2.25 24.71 4.81
N LYS A 133 2.96 23.91 5.61
CA LYS A 133 3.19 24.23 7.03
C LYS A 133 3.97 25.54 7.19
N GLN A 134 4.99 25.75 6.35
CA GLN A 134 5.75 27.01 6.35
C GLN A 134 4.88 28.21 5.97
N GLU A 135 4.03 28.07 4.95
CA GLU A 135 3.09 29.12 4.54
C GLU A 135 2.09 29.47 5.68
N ILE A 136 1.59 28.46 6.40
CA ILE A 136 0.73 28.67 7.58
C ILE A 136 1.48 29.47 8.65
N GLU A 137 2.72 29.10 8.97
CA GLU A 137 3.54 29.80 9.97
C GLU A 137 3.77 31.27 9.58
N GLU A 138 4.06 31.55 8.31
CA GLU A 138 4.19 32.92 7.80
C GLU A 138 2.91 33.75 7.96
N LEU A 139 1.75 33.15 7.64
CA LEU A 139 0.44 33.78 7.80
C LEU A 139 0.11 34.02 9.28
N GLU A 140 0.45 33.09 10.17
CA GLU A 140 0.26 33.24 11.61
C GLU A 140 1.10 34.39 12.16
N ASN A 141 2.37 34.48 11.77
CA ASN A 141 3.26 35.59 12.12
C ASN A 141 2.73 36.93 11.61
N LYS A 142 2.26 36.98 10.37
CA LYS A 142 1.63 38.18 9.80
C LYS A 142 0.38 38.59 10.56
N ASN A 143 -0.48 37.64 10.92
CA ASN A 143 -1.68 37.90 11.72
C ASN A 143 -1.34 38.43 13.12
N ALA A 144 -0.29 37.90 13.76
CA ALA A 144 0.19 38.39 15.04
C ALA A 144 0.67 39.86 14.95
N ALA A 145 1.45 40.18 13.90
CA ALA A 145 1.90 41.55 13.65
C ALA A 145 0.73 42.52 13.44
N LEU A 146 -0.23 42.16 12.58
CA LEU A 146 -1.42 42.97 12.31
C LEU A 146 -2.26 43.22 13.58
N LYS A 147 -2.43 42.21 14.44
CA LYS A 147 -3.09 42.37 15.74
C LYS A 147 -2.34 43.36 16.63
N GLY A 148 -1.01 43.31 16.62
CA GLY A 148 -0.16 44.27 17.34
C GLY A 148 -0.37 45.71 16.84
N GLU A 149 -0.37 45.91 15.52
CA GLU A 149 -0.63 47.22 14.89
C GLU A 149 -2.00 47.77 15.27
N ILE A 150 -3.05 46.95 15.20
CA ILE A 150 -4.42 47.33 15.61
C ILE A 150 -4.43 47.77 17.09
N SER A 151 -3.79 47.00 17.98
CA SER A 151 -3.72 47.34 19.41
C SER A 151 -3.00 48.67 19.65
N ALA A 152 -1.88 48.90 18.98
CA ALA A 152 -1.13 50.14 19.08
C ALA A 152 -1.95 51.35 18.60
N ALA A 153 -2.59 51.24 17.43
CA ALA A 153 -3.45 52.28 16.88
C ALA A 153 -4.65 52.58 17.79
N ASN A 154 -5.28 51.54 18.36
CA ASN A 154 -6.39 51.69 19.30
C ASN A 154 -5.97 52.44 20.58
N ASN A 155 -4.79 52.13 21.12
CA ASN A 155 -4.26 52.80 22.31
C ASN A 155 -3.96 54.27 22.04
N GLN A 156 -3.33 54.59 20.91
CA GLN A 156 -3.07 55.97 20.49
C GLN A 156 -4.35 56.77 20.27
N THR A 157 -5.32 56.18 19.57
CA THR A 157 -6.62 56.79 19.31
C THR A 157 -7.37 57.09 20.61
N SER A 158 -7.41 56.11 21.52
CA SER A 158 -8.06 56.25 22.83
C SER A 158 -7.42 57.34 23.68
N ALA A 159 -6.08 57.44 23.68
CA ALA A 159 -5.35 58.47 24.39
C ALA A 159 -5.63 59.88 23.83
N GLU A 160 -5.67 60.03 22.50
CA GLU A 160 -5.95 61.33 21.88
C GLU A 160 -7.42 61.74 22.06
N ILE A 161 -8.38 60.81 21.96
CA ILE A 161 -9.79 61.08 22.28
C ILE A 161 -9.92 61.60 23.72
N ALA A 162 -9.29 60.94 24.70
CA ALA A 162 -9.32 61.38 26.09
C ALA A 162 -8.70 62.77 26.28
N ARG A 163 -7.61 63.06 25.58
CA ARG A 163 -6.97 64.39 25.59
C ARG A 163 -7.87 65.46 24.98
N ILE A 164 -8.52 65.18 23.84
CA ILE A 164 -9.45 66.10 23.18
C ILE A 164 -10.66 66.37 24.08
N ASP A 165 -11.25 65.33 24.69
CA ASP A 165 -12.37 65.46 25.61
C ASP A 165 -12.00 66.36 26.82
N ALA A 166 -10.81 66.18 27.39
CA ALA A 166 -10.31 67.03 28.47
C ALA A 166 -10.15 68.51 28.03
N LEU A 167 -9.63 68.76 26.83
CA LEU A 167 -9.50 70.12 26.29
C LEU A 167 -10.86 70.76 25.98
N TRP A 168 -11.80 69.98 25.43
CA TRP A 168 -13.15 70.44 25.12
C TRP A 168 -13.92 70.83 26.39
N LYS A 169 -13.83 70.01 27.45
CA LYS A 169 -14.38 70.33 28.77
C LYS A 169 -13.74 71.58 29.38
N PHE A 170 -12.42 71.75 29.23
CA PHE A 170 -11.71 72.93 29.74
C PHE A 170 -12.22 74.25 29.13
N VAL A 171 -12.59 74.27 27.84
CA VAL A 171 -13.11 75.47 27.17
C VAL A 171 -14.62 75.70 27.37
N GLY A 172 -15.28 74.90 28.23
CA GLY A 172 -16.69 75.06 28.57
C GLY A 172 -17.67 74.33 27.66
N GLY A 173 -17.22 73.30 26.94
CA GLY A 173 -18.13 72.36 26.27
C GLY A 173 -18.96 71.58 27.29
N ASN A 174 -20.27 71.44 27.04
CA ASN A 174 -21.17 70.58 27.82
C ASN A 174 -21.64 69.42 26.95
N GLU A 175 -21.75 68.23 27.56
CA GLU A 175 -22.21 66.96 26.95
C GLU A 175 -23.45 67.08 26.04
#